data_AF-A0A1L6BXG9-F1
#
_entry.id   AF-A0A1L6BXG9-F1
#
_cell.length_a   1.000
_cell.length_b   1.000
_cell.length_c   1.000
_cell.angle_alpha   90.00
_cell.angle_beta   90.00
_cell.angle_gamma   90.00
#
_symmetry.space_group_name_H-M   'P 1'
#
loop_
_entity.id
_entity.type
_entity.pdbx_description
1 polymer ?
#
loop_
_entity_poly.entity_id
_entity_poly.type
_entity_poly.pdbx_seq_one_letter_code
_entity_poly.pdbx_strand_id
1 'polypeptide(L)'
;MTIAVGRVRQERGWFDIVDDWLKRDRFVFIGWSGLLLFPCAYLALGGWLTGTTFVTSWYTHGLASSYLEGCNFLTVAVSTPADSMGHSLLLLWGPEAQGNFTRWCQIGGLWTFVAFHGALGLVGFMLRQFEIARLVGVRPYNAIAFSAPIAVFVSVFLIYPLGQSSWFFAPSFGVAGIF
;
A
#
# COMPACT_ATOMS: atom_id res chain seq x y z
N MET A 1 -48.12 -37.24 -8.04
CA MET A 1 -47.65 -36.20 -8.99
C MET A 1 -46.68 -35.30 -8.27
N THR A 2 -45.38 -35.52 -8.43
CA THR A 2 -44.33 -34.63 -7.96
C THR A 2 -44.04 -33.63 -9.06
N ILE A 3 -44.51 -32.40 -8.89
CA ILE A 3 -44.28 -31.31 -9.84
C ILE A 3 -42.81 -30.92 -9.72
N ALA A 4 -42.01 -31.27 -10.72
CA ALA A 4 -40.67 -30.73 -10.90
C ALA A 4 -40.82 -29.24 -11.21
N VAL A 5 -40.71 -28.39 -10.19
CA VAL A 5 -40.54 -26.95 -10.37
C VAL A 5 -39.22 -26.78 -11.11
N GLY A 6 -39.31 -26.55 -12.42
CA GLY A 6 -38.15 -26.27 -13.25
C GLY A 6 -37.38 -25.11 -12.65
N ARG A 7 -36.10 -25.35 -12.32
CA ARG A 7 -35.18 -24.26 -11.98
C ARG A 7 -35.22 -23.26 -13.13
N VAL A 8 -35.74 -22.07 -12.87
CA VAL A 8 -35.57 -20.92 -13.75
C VAL A 8 -34.08 -20.84 -14.04
N ARG A 9 -33.69 -20.96 -15.31
CA ARG A 9 -32.31 -20.81 -15.75
C ARG A 9 -31.96 -19.35 -15.52
N GLN A 10 -31.41 -19.04 -14.35
CA GLN A 10 -30.93 -17.72 -14.03
C GLN A 10 -29.78 -17.45 -15.01
N GLU A 11 -29.99 -16.53 -15.95
CA GLU A 11 -28.92 -16.13 -16.87
C GLU A 11 -27.78 -15.58 -16.02
N ARG A 12 -26.62 -16.24 -16.07
CA ARG A 12 -25.45 -15.83 -15.29
C ARG A 12 -24.97 -14.50 -15.83
N GLY A 13 -24.92 -13.50 -14.97
CA GLY A 13 -24.43 -12.18 -15.34
C GLY A 13 -22.92 -12.18 -15.55
N TRP A 14 -22.40 -11.12 -16.17
CA TRP A 14 -20.95 -10.92 -16.27
C TRP A 14 -20.27 -10.86 -14.90
N PHE A 15 -20.98 -10.36 -13.87
CA PHE A 15 -20.51 -10.33 -12.49
C PHE A 15 -20.23 -11.74 -11.96
N ASP A 16 -21.12 -12.70 -12.20
CA ASP A 16 -20.94 -14.10 -11.76
C ASP A 16 -19.77 -14.76 -12.49
N ILE A 17 -19.56 -14.42 -13.76
CA ILE A 17 -18.44 -14.94 -14.56
C ILE A 17 -17.11 -14.38 -14.03
N VAL A 18 -17.07 -13.09 -13.67
CA VAL A 18 -15.89 -12.46 -13.07
C VAL A 18 -15.63 -13.01 -11.67
N ASP A 19 -16.69 -13.21 -10.86
CA ASP A 19 -16.59 -13.80 -9.52
C ASP A 19 -15.99 -15.22 -9.58
N ASP A 20 -16.54 -16.08 -10.46
CA ASP A 20 -16.01 -17.42 -10.73
C ASP A 20 -14.54 -17.35 -11.12
N TRP A 21 -14.17 -16.41 -12.01
CA TRP A 21 -12.79 -16.24 -12.45
C TRP A 21 -11.89 -15.83 -11.29
N LEU A 22 -12.26 -14.80 -10.52
CA LEU A 22 -11.43 -14.28 -9.43
C LEU A 22 -11.17 -15.33 -8.35
N LYS A 23 -12.17 -16.15 -8.05
CA LYS A 23 -12.14 -17.15 -6.98
C LYS A 23 -11.61 -18.52 -7.38
N ARG A 24 -11.13 -18.70 -8.61
CA ARG A 24 -10.52 -19.98 -9.03
C ARG A 24 -9.35 -20.36 -8.13
N ASP A 25 -9.29 -21.64 -7.80
CA ASP A 25 -8.16 -22.25 -7.13
C ASP A 25 -6.95 -22.32 -8.07
N ARG A 26 -5.85 -21.69 -7.65
CA ARG A 26 -4.63 -21.50 -8.43
C ARG A 26 -3.47 -21.21 -7.48
N PHE A 27 -2.24 -21.29 -8.00
CA PHE A 27 -1.03 -21.07 -7.21
C PHE A 27 -1.03 -19.77 -6.39
N VAL A 28 -1.45 -18.66 -6.99
CA VAL A 28 -1.71 -17.40 -6.27
C VAL A 28 -3.18 -17.03 -6.40
N PHE A 29 -3.97 -17.31 -5.37
CA PHE A 29 -5.38 -16.90 -5.30
C PHE A 29 -5.52 -15.40 -5.61
N ILE A 30 -6.54 -14.98 -6.36
CA ILE A 30 -6.75 -13.56 -6.69
C ILE A 30 -7.81 -12.97 -5.77
N GLY A 31 -9.06 -13.39 -5.95
CA GLY A 31 -10.22 -12.84 -5.22
C GLY A 31 -10.52 -11.39 -5.58
N TRP A 32 -11.66 -10.89 -5.13
CA TRP A 32 -11.98 -9.46 -5.26
C TRP A 32 -11.01 -8.60 -4.46
N SER A 33 -10.57 -9.10 -3.30
CA SER A 33 -9.54 -8.46 -2.48
C SER A 33 -8.22 -8.26 -3.22
N GLY A 34 -7.86 -9.18 -4.12
CA GLY A 34 -6.66 -9.11 -4.96
C GLY A 34 -6.60 -7.89 -5.85
N LEU A 35 -7.75 -7.38 -6.31
CA LEU A 35 -7.82 -6.19 -7.16
C LEU A 35 -7.32 -4.94 -6.45
N LEU A 36 -7.50 -4.86 -5.13
CA LEU A 36 -6.92 -3.80 -4.30
C LEU A 36 -5.51 -4.17 -3.86
N LEU A 37 -5.32 -5.38 -3.34
CA LEU A 37 -4.08 -5.82 -2.71
C LEU A 37 -2.89 -5.79 -3.67
N PHE A 38 -2.98 -6.44 -4.82
CA PHE A 38 -1.82 -6.63 -5.69
C PHE A 38 -1.23 -5.33 -6.21
N PRO A 39 -2.00 -4.41 -6.82
CA PRO A 39 -1.40 -3.16 -7.28
C PRO A 39 -0.85 -2.34 -6.11
N CYS A 40 -1.57 -2.25 -4.98
CA CYS A 40 -1.12 -1.45 -3.85
C CYS A 40 0.16 -2.01 -3.19
N ALA A 41 0.20 -3.32 -2.92
CA ALA A 41 1.37 -3.95 -2.32
C ALA A 41 2.58 -3.92 -3.27
N TYR A 42 2.35 -4.14 -4.57
CA TYR A 42 3.42 -4.07 -5.57
C TYR A 42 4.00 -2.66 -5.69
N LEU A 43 3.16 -1.63 -5.71
CA LEU A 43 3.60 -0.25 -5.77
C LEU A 43 4.29 0.21 -4.48
N ALA A 44 3.80 -0.19 -3.31
CA ALA A 44 4.47 0.13 -2.04
C ALA A 44 5.86 -0.50 -1.94
N LEU A 45 5.97 -1.80 -2.24
CA LEU A 45 7.25 -2.51 -2.23
C LEU A 45 8.19 -1.99 -3.32
N GLY A 46 7.69 -1.82 -4.54
CA GLY A 46 8.46 -1.31 -5.67
C GLY A 46 8.92 0.14 -5.47
N GLY A 47 8.08 0.99 -4.88
CA GLY A 47 8.42 2.37 -4.50
C GLY A 47 9.53 2.41 -3.46
N TRP A 48 9.48 1.54 -2.45
CA TRP A 48 10.53 1.41 -1.45
C TRP A 48 11.86 0.94 -2.05
N LEU A 49 11.84 -0.11 -2.87
CA LEU A 49 13.03 -0.62 -3.57
C LEU A 49 13.63 0.43 -4.51
N THR A 50 12.78 1.14 -5.27
CA THR A 50 13.22 2.19 -6.19
C THR A 50 13.86 3.35 -5.43
N GLY A 51 13.20 3.81 -4.36
CA GLY A 51 13.68 4.94 -3.56
C GLY A 51 15.00 4.64 -2.86
N THR A 52 15.07 3.52 -2.14
CA THR A 52 16.32 3.08 -1.46
C THR A 52 17.46 2.78 -2.42
N THR A 53 17.17 2.49 -3.69
CA THR A 53 18.22 2.23 -4.68
C THR A 53 18.73 3.50 -5.35
N PHE A 54 17.84 4.43 -5.71
CA PHE A 54 18.18 5.50 -6.65
C PHE A 54 17.86 6.92 -6.16
N VAL A 55 17.10 7.10 -5.07
CA VAL A 55 16.53 8.41 -4.73
C VAL A 55 17.20 9.03 -3.51
N THR A 56 17.64 10.27 -3.71
CA THR A 56 18.25 11.11 -2.68
C THR A 56 17.22 11.72 -1.74
N SER A 57 17.66 11.99 -0.50
CA SER A 57 16.95 12.83 0.46
C SER A 57 17.63 14.18 0.67
N TRP A 58 18.50 14.59 -0.26
CA TRP A 58 19.27 15.84 -0.14
C TRP A 58 18.37 17.08 -0.06
N TYR A 59 17.29 17.12 -0.85
CA TYR A 59 16.40 18.28 -0.93
C TYR A 59 15.33 18.33 0.17
N THR A 60 15.16 17.24 0.93
CA THR A 60 14.18 17.15 2.02
C THR A 60 14.86 17.16 3.39
N HIS A 61 15.99 16.47 3.54
CA HIS A 61 16.70 16.27 4.81
C HIS A 61 18.18 16.66 4.78
N GLY A 62 18.76 16.95 3.60
CA GLY A 62 20.22 17.14 3.48
C GLY A 62 21.00 15.84 3.66
N LEU A 63 20.40 14.70 3.31
CA LEU A 63 20.96 13.36 3.52
C LEU A 63 21.13 12.60 2.20
N ALA A 64 22.22 11.81 2.12
CA ALA A 64 22.29 10.69 1.19
C ALA A 64 21.43 9.53 1.74
N SER A 65 20.63 8.90 0.89
CA SER A 65 19.67 7.88 1.35
C SER A 65 19.53 6.68 0.41
N SER A 66 20.36 6.58 -0.62
CA SER A 66 20.26 5.52 -1.62
C SER A 66 21.57 4.77 -1.86
N TYR A 67 21.46 3.54 -2.38
CA TYR A 67 22.63 2.77 -2.83
C TYR A 67 23.45 3.54 -3.87
N LEU A 68 22.78 4.28 -4.76
CA LEU A 68 23.43 5.13 -5.76
C LEU A 68 24.33 6.20 -5.15
N GLU A 69 24.00 6.68 -3.95
CA GLU A 69 24.78 7.70 -3.22
C GLU A 69 25.82 7.08 -2.25
N GLY A 70 25.91 5.75 -2.18
CA GLY A 70 26.85 5.03 -1.34
C GLY A 70 26.31 4.59 0.03
N CYS A 71 25.01 4.70 0.29
CA CYS A 71 24.40 4.06 1.45
C CYS A 71 24.44 2.52 1.32
N ASN A 72 24.34 1.83 2.47
CA ASN A 72 24.22 0.38 2.52
C ASN A 72 22.80 -0.01 2.99
N PHE A 73 22.49 -1.31 3.06
CA PHE A 73 21.15 -1.80 3.41
C PHE A 73 20.62 -1.23 4.74
N LEU A 74 21.51 -0.96 5.71
CA LEU A 74 21.12 -0.41 7.00
C LEU A 74 20.84 1.11 6.92
N THR A 75 21.50 1.83 6.01
CA THR A 75 21.44 3.30 5.96
C THR A 75 20.60 3.86 4.81
N VAL A 76 20.12 3.03 3.88
CA VAL A 76 19.17 3.47 2.86
C VAL A 76 17.79 3.75 3.46
N ALA A 77 17.10 4.74 2.91
CA ALA A 77 15.74 5.06 3.29
C ALA A 77 14.97 5.72 2.15
N VAL A 78 13.64 5.54 2.13
CA VAL A 78 12.74 6.50 1.49
C VAL A 78 12.32 7.50 2.56
N SER A 79 12.97 8.66 2.56
CA SER A 79 12.76 9.68 3.60
C SER A 79 11.51 10.51 3.36
N THR A 80 10.98 11.05 4.46
CA THR A 80 9.80 11.92 4.45
C THR A 80 10.00 13.19 3.60
N PRO A 81 8.91 13.81 3.12
CA PRO A 81 8.97 15.13 2.48
C PRO A 81 9.49 16.20 3.45
N ALA A 82 10.00 17.32 2.92
CA ALA A 82 10.41 18.47 3.72
C ALA A 82 9.25 19.02 4.58
N ASP A 83 9.54 19.62 5.74
CA ASP A 83 8.50 20.15 6.64
C ASP A 83 7.62 21.22 5.96
N SER A 84 8.18 21.99 5.02
CA SER A 84 7.42 22.97 4.21
C SER A 84 6.31 22.36 3.36
N MET A 85 6.33 21.04 3.13
CA MET A 85 5.28 20.33 2.40
C MET A 85 4.02 20.07 3.25
N GLY A 86 4.11 20.30 4.57
CA GLY A 86 3.00 20.05 5.49
C GLY A 86 2.49 18.62 5.37
N HIS A 87 1.17 18.48 5.29
CA HIS A 87 0.48 17.21 5.07
C HIS A 87 -0.01 17.03 3.64
N SER A 88 0.64 17.67 2.65
CA SER A 88 0.29 17.48 1.24
C SER A 88 0.28 15.99 0.89
N LEU A 89 -0.75 15.55 0.16
CA LEU A 89 -0.78 14.20 -0.40
C LEU A 89 0.40 13.97 -1.36
N LEU A 90 0.98 15.06 -1.88
CA LEU A 90 2.16 15.06 -2.73
C LEU A 90 1.94 14.11 -3.91
N LEU A 91 0.82 14.31 -4.61
CA LEU A 91 0.45 13.52 -5.77
C LEU A 91 1.39 13.88 -6.93
N LEU A 92 1.73 12.92 -7.77
CA LEU A 92 2.60 13.18 -8.93
C LEU A 92 2.02 14.26 -9.85
N TRP A 93 0.70 14.25 -10.05
CA TRP A 93 -0.05 15.27 -10.81
C TRP A 93 -0.48 16.47 -9.96
N GLY A 94 -0.06 16.53 -8.69
CA GLY A 94 -0.36 17.60 -7.76
C GLY A 94 0.36 18.91 -8.10
N PRO A 95 -0.02 20.03 -7.47
CA PRO A 95 0.55 21.35 -7.75
C PRO A 95 2.04 21.46 -7.43
N GLU A 96 2.57 20.61 -6.55
CA GLU A 96 3.97 20.64 -6.13
C GLU A 96 4.90 19.98 -7.17
N ALA A 97 4.46 18.89 -7.78
CA ALA A 97 5.24 18.13 -8.75
C ALA A 97 4.87 18.40 -10.21
N GLN A 98 3.61 18.78 -10.48
CA GLN A 98 3.10 19.16 -11.81
C GLN A 98 3.40 18.13 -12.90
N GLY A 99 3.33 16.83 -12.55
CA GLY A 99 3.63 15.71 -13.44
C GLY A 99 5.12 15.45 -13.67
N ASN A 100 6.03 16.27 -13.12
CA ASN A 100 7.46 16.04 -13.23
C ASN A 100 7.92 14.99 -12.22
N PHE A 101 8.10 13.76 -12.71
CA PHE A 101 8.50 12.62 -11.89
C PHE A 101 9.84 12.82 -11.15
N THR A 102 10.84 13.41 -11.80
CA THR A 102 12.14 13.67 -11.16
C THR A 102 11.99 14.64 -10.00
N ARG A 103 11.25 15.73 -10.19
CA ARG A 103 10.98 16.70 -9.11
C ARG A 103 10.19 16.06 -7.99
N TRP A 104 9.18 15.27 -8.31
CA TRP A 104 8.37 14.53 -7.35
C TRP A 104 9.23 13.62 -6.45
N CYS A 105 10.19 12.89 -7.03
CA CYS A 105 11.16 12.11 -6.25
C CYS A 105 12.02 13.00 -5.35
N GLN A 106 12.51 14.13 -5.87
CA GLN A 106 13.37 15.05 -5.11
C GLN A 106 12.67 15.66 -3.90
N ILE A 107 11.37 15.94 -3.98
CA ILE A 107 10.60 16.56 -2.88
C ILE A 107 9.95 15.53 -1.92
N GLY A 108 10.34 14.26 -2.00
CA GLY A 108 9.88 13.21 -1.08
C GLY A 108 8.55 12.55 -1.44
N GLY A 109 8.07 12.69 -2.68
CA GLY A 109 6.79 12.12 -3.11
C GLY A 109 6.71 10.59 -3.01
N LEU A 110 7.86 9.89 -3.10
CA LEU A 110 7.89 8.45 -2.87
C LEU A 110 7.47 8.05 -1.45
N TRP A 111 7.65 8.91 -0.46
CA TRP A 111 7.24 8.59 0.91
C TRP A 111 5.72 8.51 1.02
N THR A 112 4.98 9.52 0.55
CA THR A 112 3.51 9.48 0.57
C THR A 112 2.98 8.37 -0.34
N PHE A 113 3.64 8.11 -1.47
CA PHE A 113 3.31 7.01 -2.36
C PHE A 113 3.39 5.65 -1.66
N VAL A 114 4.51 5.36 -0.98
CA VAL A 114 4.71 4.10 -0.25
C VAL A 114 3.76 4.03 0.94
N ALA A 115 3.57 5.12 1.69
CA ALA A 115 2.68 5.15 2.84
C ALA A 115 1.21 4.86 2.46
N PHE A 116 0.67 5.55 1.44
CA PHE A 116 -0.74 5.40 1.05
C PHE A 116 -1.01 4.08 0.30
N HIS A 117 -0.14 3.66 -0.62
CA HIS A 117 -0.29 2.34 -1.24
C HIS A 117 -0.06 1.23 -0.20
N GLY A 118 0.84 1.41 0.75
CA GLY A 118 1.03 0.49 1.87
C GLY A 118 -0.24 0.35 2.72
N ALA A 119 -0.86 1.47 3.10
CA ALA A 119 -2.13 1.48 3.85
C ALA A 119 -3.24 0.72 3.12
N LEU A 120 -3.44 1.02 1.83
CA LEU A 120 -4.45 0.34 1.00
C LEU A 120 -4.10 -1.14 0.76
N GLY A 121 -2.81 -1.46 0.65
CA GLY A 121 -2.33 -2.84 0.56
C GLY A 121 -2.65 -3.64 1.82
N LEU A 122 -2.46 -3.05 3.02
CA LEU A 122 -2.85 -3.68 4.29
C LEU A 122 -4.36 -3.92 4.38
N VAL A 123 -5.17 -2.95 3.94
CA VAL A 123 -6.63 -3.12 3.83
C VAL A 123 -6.98 -4.25 2.87
N GLY A 124 -6.38 -4.27 1.68
CA GLY A 124 -6.55 -5.35 0.71
C GLY A 124 -6.14 -6.72 1.25
N PHE A 125 -5.09 -6.78 2.07
CA PHE A 125 -4.64 -8.01 2.70
C PHE A 125 -5.61 -8.51 3.77
N MET A 126 -6.17 -7.61 4.60
CA MET A 126 -7.19 -7.96 5.57
C MET A 126 -8.48 -8.44 4.88
N LEU A 127 -8.90 -7.77 3.81
CA LEU A 127 -10.03 -8.21 2.98
C LEU A 127 -9.78 -9.59 2.38
N ARG A 128 -8.55 -9.87 1.96
CA ARG A 128 -8.15 -11.19 1.47
C ARG A 128 -8.25 -12.28 2.53
N GLN A 129 -7.83 -12.00 3.75
CA GLN A 129 -7.99 -12.93 4.88
C GLN A 129 -9.46 -13.25 5.13
N PHE A 130 -10.36 -12.25 5.08
CA PHE A 130 -11.80 -12.47 5.17
C PHE A 130 -12.36 -13.28 4.00
N GLU A 131 -11.98 -12.94 2.76
CA GLU A 131 -12.46 -13.59 1.55
C GLU A 131 -12.06 -15.07 1.53
N ILE A 132 -10.80 -15.39 1.79
CA ILE A 132 -10.33 -16.78 1.87
C ILE A 132 -11.02 -17.53 3.02
N ALA A 133 -11.12 -16.92 4.20
CA ALA A 133 -11.80 -17.54 5.34
C ALA A 133 -13.26 -17.90 4.99
N ARG A 134 -13.94 -17.01 4.26
CA ARG A 134 -15.32 -17.24 3.81
C ARG A 134 -15.42 -18.36 2.77
N LEU A 135 -14.50 -18.43 1.82
CA LEU A 135 -14.49 -19.45 0.76
C LEU A 135 -14.15 -20.85 1.31
N VAL A 136 -13.23 -20.94 2.27
CA VAL A 136 -12.85 -22.20 2.91
C VAL A 136 -13.86 -22.61 4.00
N GLY A 137 -14.63 -21.67 4.53
CA GLY A 137 -15.63 -21.94 5.58
C GLY A 137 -15.06 -21.95 7.00
N VAL A 138 -13.96 -21.24 7.24
CA VAL A 138 -13.33 -21.10 8.57
C VAL A 138 -13.70 -19.78 9.24
N ARG A 139 -13.57 -19.71 10.57
CA ARG A 139 -13.81 -18.48 11.34
C ARG A 139 -12.69 -17.45 11.04
N PRO A 140 -13.00 -16.17 10.77
CA PRO A 140 -12.03 -15.20 10.26
C PRO A 140 -11.13 -14.55 11.34
N TYR A 141 -10.67 -15.30 12.35
CA TYR A 141 -9.85 -14.74 13.44
C TYR A 141 -8.49 -14.23 12.99
N ASN A 142 -7.92 -14.76 11.91
CA ASN A 142 -6.68 -14.25 11.35
C ASN A 142 -6.84 -12.81 10.86
N ALA A 143 -7.96 -12.49 10.20
CA ALA A 143 -8.28 -11.12 9.78
C ALA A 143 -8.47 -10.19 10.99
N ILE A 144 -9.16 -10.66 12.04
CA ILE A 144 -9.33 -9.89 13.28
C ILE A 144 -7.98 -9.60 13.94
N ALA A 145 -7.10 -10.60 14.05
CA ALA A 145 -5.75 -10.42 14.61
C ALA A 145 -4.92 -9.43 13.77
N PHE A 146 -5.12 -9.40 12.45
CA PHE A 146 -4.43 -8.47 11.55
C PHE A 146 -4.85 -7.00 11.70
N SER A 147 -5.92 -6.72 12.46
CA SER A 147 -6.24 -5.35 12.85
C SER A 147 -5.14 -4.68 13.69
N ALA A 148 -4.34 -5.45 14.44
CA ALA A 148 -3.24 -4.90 15.23
C ALA A 148 -2.11 -4.31 14.33
N PRO A 149 -1.57 -5.04 13.33
CA PRO A 149 -0.68 -4.46 12.32
C PRO A 149 -1.23 -3.19 11.63
N ILE A 150 -2.52 -3.19 11.27
CA ILE A 150 -3.17 -2.02 10.66
C ILE A 150 -3.19 -0.85 11.65
N ALA A 151 -3.58 -1.07 12.90
CA ALA A 151 -3.61 -0.03 13.91
C ALA A 151 -2.22 0.58 14.14
N VAL A 152 -1.17 -0.24 14.20
CA VAL A 152 0.21 0.25 14.32
C VAL A 152 0.61 1.08 13.11
N PHE A 153 0.38 0.59 11.89
CA PHE A 153 0.73 1.32 10.68
C PHE A 153 -0.01 2.66 10.59
N VAL A 154 -1.33 2.65 10.78
CA VAL A 154 -2.17 3.86 10.70
C VAL A 154 -1.81 4.86 11.80
N SER A 155 -1.61 4.40 13.04
CA SER A 155 -1.27 5.30 14.14
C SER A 155 0.10 5.96 13.95
N VAL A 156 1.11 5.21 13.50
CA VAL A 156 2.49 5.69 13.41
C VAL A 156 2.77 6.45 12.11
N PHE A 157 2.31 5.94 10.96
CA PHE A 157 2.65 6.54 9.66
C PHE A 157 1.63 7.57 9.17
N LEU A 158 0.43 7.61 9.76
CA LEU A 158 -0.63 8.54 9.35
C LEU A 158 -1.04 9.46 10.50
N ILE A 159 -1.57 8.92 11.60
CA ILE A 159 -2.15 9.74 12.68
C ILE A 159 -1.07 10.56 13.40
N TYR A 160 0.05 9.93 13.76
CA TYR A 160 1.15 10.60 14.44
C TYR A 160 1.64 11.85 13.68
N PRO A 161 2.08 11.75 12.40
CA PRO A 161 2.51 12.95 11.65
C PRO A 161 1.37 13.93 11.35
N LEU A 162 0.13 13.48 11.19
CA LEU A 162 -1.03 14.39 11.09
C LEU A 162 -1.27 15.22 12.36
N GLY A 163 -0.87 14.69 13.53
CA GLY A 163 -0.84 15.43 14.79
C GLY A 163 0.40 16.32 14.97
N GLN A 164 1.41 16.18 14.11
CA GLN A 164 2.60 17.05 14.04
C GLN A 164 2.41 18.14 12.97
N SER A 165 3.45 18.94 12.71
CA SER A 165 3.39 19.99 11.68
C SER A 165 3.30 19.46 10.25
N SER A 166 3.88 18.28 9.97
CA SER A 166 3.98 17.75 8.60
C SER A 166 4.32 16.26 8.56
N TRP A 167 4.34 15.70 7.34
CA TRP A 167 4.88 14.36 7.10
C TRP A 167 6.36 14.22 7.43
N PHE A 168 7.12 15.31 7.51
CA PHE A 168 8.55 15.29 7.82
C PHE A 168 8.86 14.48 9.09
N PHE A 169 7.97 14.59 10.10
CA PHE A 169 8.10 13.94 11.40
C PHE A 169 7.63 12.49 11.43
N ALA A 170 7.06 11.97 10.35
CA ALA A 170 6.76 10.55 10.26
C ALA A 170 8.05 9.72 10.19
N PRO A 171 8.01 8.40 10.49
CA PRO A 171 9.18 7.58 10.26
C PRO A 171 9.52 7.46 8.78
N SER A 172 10.82 7.54 8.47
CA SER A 172 11.33 7.29 7.13
C SER A 172 11.44 5.79 6.88
N PHE A 173 11.16 5.33 5.66
CA PHE A 173 11.18 3.89 5.36
C PHE A 173 12.61 3.39 5.12
N GLY A 174 13.36 3.17 6.19
CA GLY A 174 14.72 2.63 6.18
C GLY A 174 15.08 2.04 7.54
N VAL A 175 16.10 1.19 7.61
CA VAL A 175 16.47 0.54 8.90
C VAL A 175 16.96 1.59 9.89
N ALA A 176 17.99 2.37 9.54
CA ALA A 176 18.45 3.49 10.35
C ALA A 176 17.46 4.67 10.38
N GLY A 177 16.56 4.77 9.39
CA GLY A 177 15.49 5.79 9.39
C GLY A 177 14.39 5.52 10.42
N ILE A 178 14.37 4.34 11.03
CA ILE A 178 13.44 3.93 12.08
C ILE A 178 14.08 3.98 13.47
N PHE A 179 15.41 3.86 13.58
CA PHE A 179 16.15 3.96 14.84
C PHE A 179 16.34 5.42 15.28
#